data_AF-A0A093YFB2-F1
#
_entry.id   AF-A0A093YFB2-F1
#
_cell.length_a   1.000
_cell.length_b   1.000
_cell.length_c   1.000
_cell.angle_alpha   90.00
_cell.angle_beta   90.00
_cell.angle_gamma   90.00
#
_symmetry.space_group_name_H-M   'P 1'
#
loop_
_entity.id
_entity.type
_entity.pdbx_description
1 polymer ?
#
loop_
_entity_poly.entity_id
_entity_poly.type
_entity_poly.pdbx_seq_one_letter_code
_entity_poly.pdbx_strand_id
1 'polypeptide(L)'
;MIKPVAARLRHLLQEDPSRSRCSLLITGHSAGGAIAALLYSHMLSSSRGADSDLRALAGFFKRIHCITFGSPPISLLPLQKPQTPELRKSLFLSFINEGDPVSRASIAYVQSLLNLYLTPPPMGASSQSRSAQKPMPKSILKNSKAASSSTLAVNDYRPPLPSRSKSAPEGASPRWKVPNATLSNGGKLILLRAVPRKMDYKSTQSGRGDVIQARLVSDEQLRSVIFGEMVAHSMSTYLKRINILATNAITMR
;
A
#
# COMPACT_ATOMS: atom_id res chain seq x y z
N MET A 1 -15.71 7.26 15.07
CA MET A 1 -16.04 6.05 14.29
C MET A 1 -16.46 4.84 15.12
N ILE A 2 -15.95 4.63 16.34
CA ILE A 2 -16.27 3.44 17.16
C ILE A 2 -17.78 3.32 17.49
N LYS A 3 -18.38 4.39 18.03
CA LYS A 3 -19.81 4.42 18.43
C LYS A 3 -20.78 3.97 17.30
N PRO A 4 -20.74 4.56 16.08
CA PRO A 4 -21.67 4.15 15.02
C PRO A 4 -21.46 2.71 14.54
N VAL A 5 -20.21 2.21 14.53
CA VAL A 5 -19.94 0.80 14.18
C VAL A 5 -20.51 -0.15 15.23
N ALA A 6 -20.30 0.17 16.52
CA ALA A 6 -20.86 -0.62 17.61
C ALA A 6 -22.40 -0.64 17.59
N ALA A 7 -23.02 0.53 17.38
CA ALA A 7 -24.48 0.64 17.27
C ALA A 7 -25.02 -0.21 16.11
N ARG A 8 -24.36 -0.18 14.94
CA ARG A 8 -24.77 -0.99 13.79
C ARG A 8 -24.61 -2.49 14.06
N LEU A 9 -23.49 -2.93 14.64
CA LEU A 9 -23.28 -4.34 14.99
C LEU A 9 -24.29 -4.84 16.02
N ARG A 10 -24.59 -4.03 17.04
CA ARG A 10 -25.63 -4.33 18.03
C ARG A 10 -26.99 -4.50 17.37
N HIS A 11 -27.38 -3.57 16.49
CA HIS A 11 -28.63 -3.66 15.75
C HIS A 11 -28.70 -4.95 14.92
N LEU A 12 -27.63 -5.29 14.19
CA LEU A 12 -27.58 -6.51 13.40
C LEU A 12 -27.71 -7.78 14.24
N LEU A 13 -27.16 -7.81 15.46
CA LEU A 13 -27.30 -8.94 16.39
C LEU A 13 -28.68 -9.00 17.04
N GLN A 14 -29.34 -7.86 17.25
CA GLN A 14 -30.70 -7.78 17.78
C GLN A 14 -31.73 -8.22 16.74
N GLU A 15 -31.54 -7.86 15.47
CA GLU A 15 -32.38 -8.31 14.35
C GLU A 15 -32.37 -9.84 14.22
N ASP A 16 -31.20 -10.46 14.37
CA ASP A 16 -31.03 -11.90 14.23
C ASP A 16 -29.91 -12.39 15.18
N PRO A 17 -30.28 -12.92 16.35
CA PRO A 17 -29.34 -13.44 17.34
C PRO A 17 -28.48 -14.59 16.82
N SER A 18 -28.92 -15.31 15.77
CA SER A 18 -28.17 -16.43 15.20
C SER A 18 -26.84 -15.96 14.58
N ARG A 19 -26.71 -14.67 14.22
CA ARG A 19 -25.49 -14.05 13.69
C ARG A 19 -24.31 -14.10 14.66
N SER A 20 -24.54 -14.29 15.95
CA SER A 20 -23.48 -14.57 16.95
C SER A 20 -22.70 -15.86 16.64
N ARG A 21 -23.33 -16.82 15.94
CA ARG A 21 -22.68 -18.07 15.52
C ARG A 21 -21.77 -17.88 14.30
N CYS A 22 -21.93 -16.78 13.57
CA CYS A 22 -21.13 -16.43 12.40
C CYS A 22 -19.75 -15.88 12.79
N SER A 23 -18.88 -15.74 11.79
CA SER A 23 -17.59 -15.05 11.95
C SER A 23 -17.74 -13.59 11.49
N LEU A 24 -17.20 -12.65 12.26
CA LEU A 24 -17.17 -11.24 11.88
C LEU A 24 -15.94 -10.98 10.99
N LEU A 25 -16.14 -10.38 9.81
CA LEU A 25 -15.06 -9.93 8.93
C LEU A 25 -15.04 -8.41 8.88
N ILE A 26 -13.94 -7.81 9.34
CA ILE A 26 -13.66 -6.39 9.22
C ILE A 26 -12.68 -6.20 8.07
N THR A 27 -13.12 -5.58 6.99
CA THR A 27 -12.33 -5.46 5.75
C THR A 27 -12.35 -4.04 5.22
N GLY A 28 -11.38 -3.74 4.36
CA GLY A 28 -11.31 -2.47 3.67
C GLY A 28 -10.12 -2.38 2.71
N HIS A 29 -10.25 -1.51 1.72
CA HIS A 29 -9.20 -1.14 0.78
C HIS A 29 -8.69 0.26 1.09
N SER A 30 -7.41 0.52 0.85
CA SER A 30 -6.79 1.85 1.00
C SER A 30 -7.04 2.43 2.40
N ALA A 31 -7.52 3.67 2.49
CA ALA A 31 -7.92 4.32 3.75
C ALA A 31 -8.94 3.50 4.56
N GLY A 32 -9.89 2.83 3.90
CA GLY A 32 -10.87 1.97 4.58
C GLY A 32 -10.22 0.78 5.26
N GLY A 33 -9.16 0.22 4.69
CA GLY A 33 -8.40 -0.86 5.30
C GLY A 33 -7.55 -0.41 6.49
N ALA A 34 -7.03 0.82 6.47
CA ALA A 34 -6.41 1.43 7.66
C ALA A 34 -7.41 1.57 8.82
N ILE A 35 -8.61 2.07 8.54
CA ILE A 35 -9.69 2.15 9.53
C ILE A 35 -10.12 0.75 10.02
N ALA A 36 -10.24 -0.22 9.12
CA ALA A 36 -10.55 -1.61 9.47
C ALA A 36 -9.55 -2.20 10.46
N ALA A 37 -8.25 -2.02 10.21
CA ALA A 37 -7.18 -2.48 11.10
C ALA A 37 -7.20 -1.79 12.47
N LEU A 38 -7.47 -0.48 12.52
CA LEU A 38 -7.64 0.25 13.78
C LEU A 38 -8.88 -0.22 14.56
N LEU A 39 -10.02 -0.39 13.89
CA LEU A 39 -11.25 -0.90 14.52
C LEU A 39 -11.07 -2.31 15.06
N TYR A 40 -10.43 -3.20 14.29
CA TYR A 40 -10.10 -4.55 14.72
C TYR A 40 -9.21 -4.55 15.97
N SER A 41 -8.14 -3.73 15.95
CA SER A 41 -7.22 -3.62 17.07
C SER A 41 -7.88 -3.03 18.30
N HIS A 42 -8.75 -2.01 18.14
CA HIS A 42 -9.54 -1.43 19.22
C HIS A 42 -10.51 -2.45 19.83
N MET A 43 -11.26 -3.16 18.99
CA MET A 43 -12.25 -4.17 19.40
C MET A 43 -11.63 -5.30 20.22
N LEU A 44 -10.38 -5.69 19.92
CA LEU A 44 -9.69 -6.80 20.57
C LEU A 44 -8.65 -6.36 21.62
N SER A 45 -8.51 -5.06 21.87
CA SER A 45 -7.53 -4.53 22.81
C SER A 45 -7.91 -4.84 24.25
N SER A 46 -6.93 -5.27 25.05
CA SER A 46 -7.10 -5.46 26.50
C SER A 46 -6.90 -4.16 27.30
N SER A 47 -6.41 -3.09 26.67
CA SER A 47 -6.10 -1.83 27.36
C SER A 47 -7.35 -1.14 27.92
N ARG A 48 -7.24 -0.52 29.10
CA ARG A 48 -8.34 0.27 29.71
C ARG A 48 -8.81 1.41 28.81
N GLY A 49 -7.90 2.01 28.03
CA GLY A 49 -8.26 3.07 27.07
C GLY A 49 -9.11 2.62 25.89
N ALA A 50 -9.28 1.31 25.69
CA ALA A 50 -10.12 0.72 24.64
C ALA A 50 -11.49 0.24 25.15
N ASP A 51 -11.85 0.56 26.39
CA ASP A 51 -13.16 0.20 26.93
C ASP A 51 -14.29 0.91 26.17
N SER A 52 -15.17 0.13 25.56
CA SER A 52 -16.20 0.62 24.65
C SER A 52 -17.21 -0.48 24.29
N ASP A 53 -18.40 -0.05 23.86
CA ASP A 53 -19.42 -0.94 23.29
C ASP A 53 -18.89 -1.89 22.23
N LEU A 54 -17.98 -1.42 21.36
CA LEU A 54 -17.41 -2.25 20.30
C LEU A 54 -16.60 -3.41 20.86
N ARG A 55 -15.82 -3.16 21.93
CA ARG A 55 -15.05 -4.20 22.62
C ARG A 55 -15.97 -5.19 23.31
N ALA A 56 -17.04 -4.73 23.97
CA ALA A 56 -18.03 -5.63 24.57
C ALA A 56 -18.68 -6.55 23.54
N LEU A 57 -18.92 -6.04 22.32
CA LEU A 57 -19.48 -6.83 21.21
C LEU A 57 -18.52 -7.92 20.69
N ALA A 58 -17.23 -7.88 21.01
CA ALA A 58 -16.27 -8.88 20.56
C ALA A 58 -16.61 -10.28 21.09
N GLY A 59 -17.14 -10.37 22.31
CA GLY A 59 -17.50 -11.64 22.96
C GLY A 59 -18.66 -12.39 22.29
N PHE A 60 -19.44 -11.74 21.42
CA PHE A 60 -20.57 -12.36 20.74
C PHE A 60 -20.17 -13.18 19.51
N PHE A 61 -18.96 -12.98 18.99
CA PHE A 61 -18.51 -13.66 17.78
C PHE A 61 -17.47 -14.72 18.10
N LYS A 62 -17.67 -15.94 17.58
CA LYS A 62 -16.69 -17.04 17.76
C LYS A 62 -15.34 -16.75 17.10
N ARG A 63 -15.34 -15.95 16.03
CA ARG A 63 -14.15 -15.55 15.28
C ARG A 63 -14.34 -14.15 14.73
N ILE A 64 -13.30 -13.35 14.86
CA ILE A 64 -13.23 -12.00 14.30
C ILE A 64 -11.99 -11.94 13.41
N HIS A 65 -12.18 -11.69 12.13
CA HIS A 65 -11.12 -11.60 11.12
C HIS A 65 -10.95 -10.15 10.67
N CYS A 66 -9.72 -9.75 10.37
CA CYS A 66 -9.44 -8.52 9.65
C CYS A 66 -8.57 -8.82 8.43
N ILE A 67 -9.06 -8.42 7.25
CA ILE A 67 -8.36 -8.61 5.98
C ILE A 67 -8.38 -7.27 5.26
N THR A 68 -7.22 -6.73 4.95
CA THR A 68 -7.10 -5.39 4.33
C THR A 68 -6.32 -5.44 3.04
N PHE A 69 -6.54 -4.46 2.16
CA PHE A 69 -5.90 -4.39 0.84
C PHE A 69 -5.28 -3.01 0.62
N GLY A 70 -3.99 -2.95 0.30
CA GLY A 70 -3.29 -1.71 -0.05
C GLY A 70 -3.41 -0.61 1.01
N SER A 71 -3.49 -0.98 2.29
CA SER A 71 -3.73 -0.02 3.36
C SER A 71 -2.45 0.72 3.75
N PRO A 72 -2.53 2.02 4.06
CA PRO A 72 -1.37 2.77 4.53
C PRO A 72 -0.95 2.32 5.94
N PRO A 73 0.30 2.61 6.35
CA PRO A 73 0.76 2.34 7.70
C PRO A 73 0.06 3.26 8.72
N ILE A 74 -0.26 2.74 9.90
CA ILE A 74 -1.18 3.39 10.86
C ILE A 74 -0.68 3.45 12.31
N SER A 75 0.43 2.77 12.62
CA SER A 75 0.88 2.62 14.01
C SER A 75 2.40 2.66 14.11
N LEU A 76 2.95 3.15 15.23
CA LEU A 76 4.41 3.17 15.45
C LEU A 76 5.01 1.76 15.44
N LEU A 77 4.32 0.81 16.09
CA LEU A 77 4.67 -0.61 16.12
C LEU A 77 3.68 -1.42 15.28
N PRO A 78 4.09 -2.54 14.65
CA PRO A 78 3.18 -3.38 13.87
C PRO A 78 2.00 -3.87 14.72
N LEU A 79 0.77 -3.54 14.32
CA LEU A 79 -0.42 -4.07 15.00
C LEU A 79 -0.52 -5.56 14.73
N GLN A 80 -0.57 -6.36 15.78
CA GLN A 80 -0.66 -7.82 15.69
C GLN A 80 -1.98 -8.32 16.27
N LYS A 81 -2.40 -9.49 15.79
CA LYS A 81 -3.51 -10.21 16.41
C LYS A 81 -3.12 -10.60 17.85
N PRO A 82 -3.97 -10.38 18.86
CA PRO A 82 -3.70 -10.87 20.21
C PRO A 82 -3.45 -12.39 20.21
N GLN A 83 -2.53 -12.82 21.07
CA GLN A 83 -2.14 -14.23 21.22
C GLN A 83 -2.98 -14.92 22.29
N THR A 84 -4.31 -14.72 22.26
CA THR A 84 -5.22 -15.41 23.17
C THR A 84 -5.79 -16.67 22.51
N PRO A 85 -6.09 -17.74 23.29
CA PRO A 85 -6.60 -19.00 22.75
C PRO A 85 -7.90 -18.85 21.95
N GLU A 86 -8.78 -17.94 22.35
CA GLU A 86 -10.08 -17.69 21.73
C GLU A 86 -9.93 -17.17 20.29
N LEU A 87 -8.88 -16.38 20.06
CA LEU A 87 -8.55 -15.77 18.77
C LEU A 87 -7.56 -16.62 17.95
N ARG A 88 -7.33 -17.88 18.30
CA ARG A 88 -6.40 -18.75 17.55
C ARG A 88 -6.82 -18.95 16.10
N LYS A 89 -8.13 -19.06 15.85
CA LYS A 89 -8.71 -19.24 14.51
C LYS A 89 -9.03 -17.92 13.79
N SER A 90 -8.84 -16.79 14.46
CA SER A 90 -8.99 -15.46 13.89
C SER A 90 -7.78 -15.11 13.02
N LEU A 91 -8.02 -14.33 11.97
CA LEU A 91 -6.99 -13.90 11.02
C LEU A 91 -6.85 -12.39 11.07
N PHE A 92 -5.61 -11.90 10.97
CA PHE A 92 -5.32 -10.48 10.74
C PHE A 92 -4.27 -10.39 9.63
N LEU A 93 -4.72 -10.12 8.41
CA LEU A 93 -3.90 -10.14 7.19
C LEU A 93 -3.99 -8.80 6.47
N SER A 94 -2.88 -8.36 5.88
CA SER A 94 -2.84 -7.21 4.99
C SER A 94 -2.20 -7.61 3.67
N PHE A 95 -2.99 -7.56 2.60
CA PHE A 95 -2.52 -7.82 1.25
C PHE A 95 -1.97 -6.55 0.62
N ILE A 96 -0.79 -6.68 0.02
CA ILE A 96 -0.07 -5.58 -0.61
C ILE A 96 0.31 -6.06 -2.02
N ASN A 97 -0.10 -5.33 -3.05
CA ASN A 97 0.41 -5.56 -4.38
C ASN A 97 1.85 -5.06 -4.47
N GLU A 98 2.75 -5.88 -5.02
CA GLU A 98 4.04 -5.35 -5.46
C GLU A 98 3.79 -4.22 -6.46
N GLY A 99 4.43 -3.09 -6.21
CA GLY A 99 4.25 -1.84 -6.95
C GLY A 99 3.32 -0.84 -6.25
N ASP A 100 2.49 -1.24 -5.28
CA ASP A 100 1.52 -0.34 -4.61
C ASP A 100 2.20 0.65 -3.65
N PRO A 101 2.20 1.97 -3.94
CA PRO A 101 2.84 2.97 -3.08
C PRO A 101 2.11 3.22 -1.77
N VAL A 102 0.80 2.92 -1.68
CA VAL A 102 -0.03 3.34 -0.53
C VAL A 102 0.40 2.63 0.74
N SER A 103 0.82 1.37 0.66
CA SER A 103 1.32 0.63 1.81
C SER A 103 2.60 1.20 2.41
N ARG A 104 3.29 2.12 1.73
CA ARG A 104 4.45 2.87 2.20
C ARG A 104 4.16 4.35 2.46
N ALA A 105 2.93 4.80 2.26
CA ALA A 105 2.58 6.22 2.24
C ALA A 105 2.96 6.91 3.56
N SER A 106 3.95 7.79 3.46
CA SER A 106 4.32 8.81 4.42
C SER A 106 4.61 10.10 3.66
N ILE A 107 4.59 11.26 4.33
CA ILE A 107 4.87 12.55 3.68
C ILE A 107 6.24 12.50 2.97
N ALA A 108 7.28 12.03 3.68
CA ALA A 108 8.62 11.88 3.13
C ALA A 108 8.67 10.89 1.96
N TYR A 109 7.87 9.82 2.01
CA TYR A 109 7.78 8.83 0.95
C TYR A 109 7.17 9.41 -0.32
N VAL A 110 6.02 10.09 -0.20
CA VAL A 110 5.34 10.72 -1.35
C VAL A 110 6.20 11.81 -1.96
N GLN A 111 6.86 12.64 -1.15
CA GLN A 111 7.82 13.65 -1.63
C GLN A 111 8.98 13.02 -2.40
N SER A 112 9.54 11.93 -1.87
CA SER A 112 10.61 11.19 -2.54
C SER A 112 10.16 10.57 -3.86
N LEU A 113 8.95 10.00 -3.90
CA LEU A 113 8.39 9.43 -5.13
C LEU A 113 8.12 10.51 -6.19
N LEU A 114 7.63 11.68 -5.79
CA LEU A 114 7.45 12.82 -6.70
C LEU A 114 8.81 13.30 -7.24
N ASN A 115 9.81 13.45 -6.38
CA ASN A 115 11.16 13.81 -6.80
C ASN A 115 11.73 12.77 -7.78
N LEU A 116 11.48 11.47 -7.57
CA LEU A 116 11.89 10.42 -8.48
C LEU A 116 11.23 10.57 -9.86
N TYR A 117 9.93 10.83 -9.91
CA TYR A 117 9.20 11.06 -11.16
C TYR A 117 9.63 12.33 -11.91
N LEU A 118 10.06 13.36 -11.19
CA LEU A 118 10.56 14.60 -11.77
C LEU A 118 12.05 14.53 -12.16
N THR A 119 12.77 13.51 -11.70
CA THR A 119 14.20 13.36 -12.01
C THR A 119 14.36 12.83 -13.43
N PRO A 120 15.10 13.52 -14.32
CA PRO A 120 15.35 13.02 -15.65
C PRO A 120 16.08 11.67 -15.59
N PRO A 121 15.84 10.75 -16.55
CA PRO A 121 16.58 9.50 -16.61
C PRO A 121 18.08 9.79 -16.60
N PRO A 122 18.91 9.01 -15.88
CA PRO A 122 20.34 9.19 -15.93
C PRO A 122 20.77 9.08 -17.39
N MET A 123 21.36 10.16 -17.92
CA MET A 123 21.89 10.16 -19.28
C MET A 123 22.93 9.05 -19.32
N GLY A 124 22.62 7.97 -20.04
CA GLY A 124 23.58 6.90 -20.27
C GLY A 124 24.84 7.54 -20.83
N ALA A 125 26.01 7.05 -20.43
CA ALA A 125 27.27 7.37 -21.08
C ALA A 125 27.27 6.79 -22.52
N SER A 126 26.40 7.31 -23.38
CA SER A 126 26.51 7.15 -24.82
C SER A 126 27.60 8.12 -25.27
N SER A 127 28.78 7.54 -25.52
CA SER A 127 29.81 8.03 -26.45
C SER A 127 29.56 9.41 -27.05
N GLN A 128 30.40 10.38 -26.65
CA GLN A 128 30.44 11.72 -27.22
C GLN A 128 30.60 11.67 -28.76
N SER A 129 29.52 11.82 -29.52
CA SER A 129 29.60 12.41 -30.85
C SER A 129 29.42 13.92 -30.69
N ARG A 130 30.53 14.66 -30.68
CA ARG A 130 30.53 16.12 -30.67
C ARG A 130 29.95 16.62 -31.99
N SER A 131 28.77 17.22 -31.96
CA SER A 131 28.36 18.19 -32.97
C SER A 131 27.79 19.41 -32.27
N ALA A 132 28.58 20.48 -32.28
CA ALA A 132 28.23 21.79 -31.75
C ALA A 132 26.99 22.35 -32.47
N GLN A 133 25.94 22.67 -31.71
CA GLN A 133 24.86 23.53 -32.19
C GLN A 133 24.62 24.67 -31.18
N LYS A 134 24.66 25.89 -31.72
CA LYS A 134 24.58 27.19 -31.03
C LYS A 134 23.22 27.41 -30.35
N PRO A 135 23.15 28.17 -29.24
CA PRO A 135 21.88 28.55 -28.62
C PRO A 135 21.20 29.72 -29.36
N MET A 136 19.89 29.62 -29.56
CA MET A 136 19.02 30.69 -30.08
C MET A 136 18.38 31.51 -28.93
N PRO A 137 18.05 32.80 -29.16
CA PRO A 137 17.73 33.76 -28.11
C PRO A 137 16.27 33.75 -27.64
N LYS A 138 16.05 34.30 -26.45
CA LYS A 138 14.76 34.46 -25.75
C LYS A 138 14.02 35.71 -26.24
N SER A 139 12.74 35.59 -26.62
CA SER A 139 11.77 36.69 -26.60
C SER A 139 10.37 36.15 -26.30
N ILE A 140 9.78 36.50 -25.15
CA ILE A 140 8.66 37.46 -25.00
C ILE A 140 7.34 36.93 -25.58
N LEU A 141 6.40 36.59 -24.69
CA LEU A 141 4.98 36.93 -24.84
C LEU A 141 4.27 36.88 -23.48
N LYS A 142 3.67 38.03 -23.12
CA LYS A 142 2.86 38.26 -21.92
C LYS A 142 1.38 38.00 -22.23
N ASN A 143 0.65 37.64 -21.18
CA ASN A 143 -0.79 37.81 -20.92
C ASN A 143 -1.83 37.06 -21.76
N SER A 144 -2.59 36.20 -21.08
CA SER A 144 -4.03 36.42 -20.89
C SER A 144 -4.54 35.70 -19.63
N LYS A 145 -5.41 36.41 -18.90
CA LYS A 145 -6.16 35.93 -17.73
C LYS A 145 -7.48 35.32 -18.22
N ALA A 146 -7.92 34.20 -17.65
CA ALA A 146 -9.30 34.00 -17.18
C ALA A 146 -9.49 32.64 -16.47
N ALA A 147 -10.11 32.77 -15.29
CA ALA A 147 -10.71 31.82 -14.34
C ALA A 147 -11.02 30.37 -14.78
N SER A 148 -10.75 29.40 -13.89
CA SER A 148 -11.79 28.86 -13.00
C SER A 148 -11.30 27.80 -12.00
N SER A 149 -11.84 27.92 -10.79
CA SER A 149 -12.23 26.92 -9.79
C SER A 149 -11.19 26.06 -9.05
N SER A 150 -11.18 26.31 -7.73
CA SER A 150 -11.08 25.35 -6.62
C SER A 150 -9.88 24.40 -6.58
N THR A 151 -8.92 24.68 -5.70
CA THR A 151 -8.14 23.63 -5.01
C THR A 151 -7.52 24.18 -3.73
N LEU A 152 -7.46 23.31 -2.74
CA LEU A 152 -7.11 23.52 -1.34
C LEU A 152 -5.78 24.27 -1.18
N ALA A 153 -5.75 25.23 -0.27
CA ALA A 153 -4.56 25.97 0.11
C ALA A 153 -3.47 25.02 0.65
N VAL A 154 -2.55 24.63 -0.24
CA VAL A 154 -1.27 24.05 0.13
C VAL A 154 -0.37 25.22 0.48
N ASN A 155 0.07 25.25 1.73
CA ASN A 155 1.07 26.19 2.23
C ASN A 155 2.25 26.26 1.22
N ASP A 156 2.62 27.47 0.79
CA ASP A 156 3.66 27.74 -0.21
C ASP A 156 5.05 27.27 0.27
N TYR A 157 5.28 25.95 0.21
CA TYR A 157 6.61 25.39 0.35
C TYR A 157 7.21 25.29 -1.05
N ARG A 158 8.00 26.30 -1.43
CA ARG A 158 8.86 26.24 -2.62
C ARG A 158 10.00 25.25 -2.31
N PRO A 159 10.03 24.04 -2.90
CA PRO A 159 11.17 23.16 -2.69
C PRO A 159 12.43 23.82 -3.29
N PRO A 160 13.58 23.78 -2.60
CA PRO A 160 14.84 24.18 -3.20
C PRO A 160 15.07 23.35 -4.47
N LEU A 161 15.45 24.01 -5.57
CA LEU A 161 15.99 23.29 -6.73
C LEU A 161 17.14 22.40 -6.25
N PRO A 162 17.24 21.15 -6.74
CA PRO A 162 18.27 20.23 -6.28
C PRO A 162 19.65 20.85 -6.51
N SER A 163 20.36 21.13 -5.43
CA SER A 163 21.77 21.53 -5.50
C SER A 163 22.50 20.39 -6.19
N ARG A 164 23.12 20.71 -7.34
CA ARG A 164 23.98 19.86 -8.16
C ARG A 164 24.80 18.92 -7.26
N SER A 165 24.36 17.66 -7.14
CA SER A 165 25.07 16.68 -6.33
C SER A 165 26.45 16.45 -6.96
N LYS A 166 27.49 16.42 -6.12
CA LYS A 166 28.83 16.02 -6.52
C LYS A 166 28.71 14.69 -7.28
N SER A 167 29.26 14.67 -8.50
CA SER A 167 29.22 13.53 -9.41
C SER A 167 29.56 12.23 -8.67
N ALA A 168 28.65 11.27 -8.72
CA ALA A 168 28.93 9.91 -8.30
C ALA A 168 30.11 9.36 -9.15
N PRO A 169 30.95 8.47 -8.59
CA PRO A 169 32.05 7.85 -9.35
C PRO A 169 31.52 7.17 -10.62
N GLU A 170 32.25 7.31 -11.72
CA GLU A 170 31.94 6.66 -13.00
C GLU A 170 31.71 5.15 -12.78
N GLY A 171 30.55 4.65 -13.21
CA GLY A 171 30.16 3.24 -13.09
C GLY A 171 29.22 2.90 -11.93
N ALA A 172 28.91 3.83 -11.01
CA ALA A 172 27.91 3.58 -9.97
C ALA A 172 26.48 3.70 -10.53
N SER A 173 25.69 2.62 -10.46
CA SER A 173 24.25 2.67 -10.76
C SER A 173 23.56 3.75 -9.91
N PRO A 174 22.57 4.48 -10.45
CA PRO A 174 21.84 5.50 -9.70
C PRO A 174 21.25 4.89 -8.42
N ARG A 175 21.68 5.39 -7.26
CA ARG A 175 21.18 4.96 -5.95
C ARG A 175 20.15 5.97 -5.46
N TRP A 176 18.90 5.55 -5.34
CA TRP A 176 17.87 6.37 -4.71
C TRP A 176 17.81 6.08 -3.21
N LYS A 177 17.83 7.13 -2.39
CA LYS A 177 17.74 6.97 -0.94
C LYS A 177 16.29 6.66 -0.56
N VAL A 178 16.07 5.49 0.03
CA VAL A 178 14.74 5.08 0.53
C VAL A 178 14.39 5.92 1.76
N PRO A 179 13.26 6.63 1.77
CA PRO A 179 12.83 7.38 2.95
C PRO A 179 12.52 6.45 4.12
N ASN A 180 12.90 6.88 5.33
CA ASN A 180 12.56 6.18 6.56
C ASN A 180 11.04 6.11 6.74
N ALA A 181 10.53 4.93 7.11
CA ALA A 181 9.16 4.77 7.58
C ALA A 181 9.11 4.78 9.09
N THR A 182 8.30 5.69 9.62
CA THR A 182 8.02 5.84 11.05
C THR A 182 6.82 5.02 11.51
N LEU A 183 5.95 4.63 10.59
CA LEU A 183 4.74 3.85 10.86
C LEU A 183 4.84 2.47 10.22
N SER A 184 4.10 1.53 10.80
CA SER A 184 3.96 0.13 10.42
C SER A 184 2.55 -0.15 9.93
N ASN A 185 2.41 -1.17 9.09
CA ASN A 185 1.12 -1.68 8.66
C ASN A 185 0.54 -2.66 9.70
N GLY A 186 -0.78 -2.82 9.70
CA GLY A 186 -1.45 -3.75 10.61
C GLY A 186 -1.55 -5.16 10.04
N GLY A 187 -1.39 -6.17 10.90
CA GLY A 187 -1.56 -7.57 10.57
C GLY A 187 -0.33 -8.23 9.95
N LYS A 188 -0.50 -9.47 9.51
CA LYS A 188 0.53 -10.21 8.75
C LYS A 188 0.53 -9.72 7.31
N LEU A 189 1.68 -9.28 6.84
CA LEU A 189 1.82 -8.67 5.51
C LEU A 189 2.01 -9.74 4.45
N ILE A 190 1.16 -9.72 3.43
CA ILE A 190 1.20 -10.65 2.29
C ILE A 190 1.44 -9.83 1.02
N LEU A 191 2.64 -9.96 0.46
CA LEU A 191 3.01 -9.34 -0.81
C LEU A 191 2.55 -10.21 -1.99
N LEU A 192 1.74 -9.63 -2.87
CA LEU A 192 1.29 -10.21 -4.13
C LEU A 192 2.23 -9.75 -5.25
N ARG A 193 3.15 -10.64 -5.65
CA ARG A 193 4.17 -10.39 -6.67
C ARG A 193 3.80 -11.07 -8.00
N ALA A 194 3.97 -10.36 -9.10
CA ALA A 194 3.88 -10.93 -10.43
C ALA A 194 5.28 -11.38 -10.86
N VAL A 195 5.48 -12.68 -11.05
CA VAL A 195 6.74 -13.25 -11.52
C VAL A 195 6.58 -13.62 -13.00
N PRO A 196 7.44 -13.10 -13.89
CA PRO A 196 7.40 -13.53 -15.28
C PRO A 196 7.71 -15.02 -15.34
N ARG A 197 6.86 -15.76 -16.06
CA ARG A 197 7.10 -17.18 -16.30
C ARG A 197 8.36 -17.29 -17.17
N LYS A 198 9.36 -18.07 -16.73
CA LYS A 198 10.53 -18.34 -17.59
C LYS A 198 10.00 -18.93 -18.90
N MET A 199 10.33 -18.29 -20.02
CA MET A 199 10.06 -18.83 -21.35
C MET A 199 10.91 -20.09 -21.52
N ASP A 200 10.28 -21.26 -21.42
CA ASP A 200 10.90 -22.47 -21.95
C ASP A 200 10.78 -22.40 -23.48
N TYR A 201 11.90 -22.17 -24.15
CA TYR A 201 12.00 -22.10 -25.62
C TYR A 201 11.55 -23.38 -26.35
N LYS A 202 11.21 -24.45 -25.61
CA LYS A 202 10.77 -25.75 -26.15
C LYS A 202 9.26 -26.00 -26.06
N SER A 203 8.46 -25.13 -25.43
CA SER A 203 7.00 -25.30 -25.41
C SER A 203 6.31 -24.24 -26.26
N THR A 204 5.68 -24.66 -27.36
CA THR A 204 4.83 -23.84 -28.25
C THR A 204 3.54 -23.34 -27.59
N GLN A 205 3.30 -23.66 -26.31
CA GLN A 205 2.24 -23.03 -25.52
C GLN A 205 2.83 -21.86 -24.71
N SER A 206 2.99 -20.74 -25.41
CA SER A 206 3.28 -19.44 -24.80
C SER A 206 2.10 -19.01 -23.91
N GLY A 207 2.08 -19.50 -22.66
CA GLY A 207 1.22 -19.00 -21.60
C GLY A 207 1.63 -17.57 -21.24
N ARG A 208 1.03 -16.60 -21.93
CA ARG A 208 1.34 -15.16 -21.91
C ARG A 208 0.89 -14.45 -20.63
N GLY A 209 1.09 -15.07 -19.47
CA GLY A 209 0.62 -14.56 -18.18
C GLY A 209 1.67 -14.68 -17.09
N ASP A 210 1.86 -13.60 -16.33
CA ASP A 210 2.67 -13.58 -15.13
C ASP A 210 2.11 -14.57 -14.10
N VAL A 211 3.00 -15.31 -13.43
CA VAL A 211 2.65 -16.17 -12.31
C VAL A 211 2.56 -15.30 -11.06
N ILE A 212 1.38 -15.24 -10.46
CA ILE A 212 1.20 -14.50 -9.21
C ILE A 212 1.65 -15.37 -8.04
N GLN A 213 2.49 -14.82 -7.15
CA GLN A 213 2.92 -15.43 -5.90
C GLN A 213 2.50 -14.57 -4.72
N ALA A 214 1.98 -15.20 -3.67
CA ALA A 214 1.77 -14.57 -2.37
C ALA A 214 2.95 -14.92 -1.44
N ARG A 215 3.61 -13.93 -0.87
CA ARG A 215 4.73 -14.10 0.07
C ARG A 215 4.46 -13.37 1.37
N LEU A 216 4.71 -14.03 2.49
CA LEU A 216 4.75 -13.36 3.78
C LEU A 216 5.98 -12.45 3.81
N VAL A 217 5.79 -11.18 4.17
CA VAL A 217 6.87 -10.21 4.30
C VAL A 217 6.89 -9.63 5.69
N SER A 218 8.09 -9.30 6.18
CA SER A 218 8.26 -8.54 7.41
C SER A 218 8.04 -7.05 7.17
N ASP A 219 7.72 -6.34 8.25
CA ASP A 219 7.60 -4.88 8.22
C ASP A 219 8.93 -4.22 7.81
N GLU A 220 10.08 -4.73 8.28
CA GLU A 220 11.41 -4.26 7.89
C GLU A 220 11.69 -4.39 6.38
N GLN A 221 11.35 -5.54 5.79
CA GLN A 221 11.47 -5.74 4.35
C GLN A 221 10.63 -4.73 3.57
N LEU A 222 9.37 -4.51 3.99
CA LEU A 222 8.53 -3.49 3.38
C LEU A 222 9.15 -2.09 3.52
N ARG A 223 9.75 -1.77 4.67
CA ARG A 223 10.39 -0.47 4.89
C ARG A 223 11.59 -0.20 3.99
N SER A 224 12.25 -1.25 3.51
CA SER A 224 13.45 -1.14 2.66
C SER A 224 13.16 -0.88 1.17
N VAL A 225 11.90 -0.94 0.74
CA VAL A 225 11.53 -0.85 -0.69
C VAL A 225 10.81 0.45 -1.05
N ILE A 226 10.88 0.77 -2.34
CA ILE A 226 10.10 1.83 -3.00
C ILE A 226 9.20 1.18 -4.05
N PHE A 227 7.92 1.48 -3.93
CA PHE A 227 6.84 1.15 -4.84
C PHE A 227 6.31 2.45 -5.47
N GLY A 228 6.26 2.50 -6.80
CA GLY A 228 5.80 3.68 -7.54
C GLY A 228 4.54 3.48 -8.36
N GLU A 229 4.11 2.23 -8.59
CA GLU A 229 3.08 1.91 -9.56
C GLU A 229 1.68 2.22 -9.00
N MET A 230 1.16 3.41 -9.29
CA MET A 230 -0.20 3.82 -8.84
C MET A 230 -1.29 2.83 -9.29
N VAL A 231 -1.13 2.20 -10.46
CA VAL A 231 -2.08 1.20 -10.98
C VAL A 231 -2.11 -0.08 -10.13
N ALA A 232 -1.00 -0.40 -9.45
CA ALA A 232 -0.94 -1.55 -8.54
C ALA A 232 -1.84 -1.35 -7.30
N HIS A 233 -2.19 -0.11 -6.96
CA HIS A 233 -3.09 0.19 -5.85
C HIS A 233 -4.57 -0.14 -6.15
N SER A 234 -4.97 -0.25 -7.42
CA SER A 234 -6.37 -0.47 -7.78
C SER A 234 -6.93 -1.78 -7.21
N MET A 235 -8.17 -1.73 -6.69
CA MET A 235 -8.86 -2.94 -6.21
C MET A 235 -9.07 -3.96 -7.33
N SER A 236 -9.17 -3.53 -8.60
CA SER A 236 -9.23 -4.46 -9.74
C SER A 236 -7.95 -5.29 -9.88
N THR A 237 -6.78 -4.69 -9.61
CA THR A 237 -5.48 -5.38 -9.61
C THR A 237 -5.39 -6.37 -8.45
N TYR A 238 -5.80 -5.96 -7.24
CA TYR A 238 -5.90 -6.87 -6.08
C TYR A 238 -6.81 -8.07 -6.38
N LEU A 239 -8.03 -7.80 -6.86
CA LEU A 239 -9.00 -8.84 -7.18
C LEU A 239 -8.46 -9.82 -8.23
N LYS A 240 -7.87 -9.31 -9.32
CA LYS A 240 -7.27 -10.14 -10.37
C LYS A 240 -6.19 -11.06 -9.81
N ARG A 241 -5.24 -10.53 -9.02
CA ARG A 241 -4.14 -11.30 -8.43
C ARG A 241 -4.64 -12.35 -7.43
N ILE A 242 -5.62 -12.01 -6.60
CA ILE A 242 -6.24 -12.93 -5.64
C ILE A 242 -7.01 -14.03 -6.34
N ASN A 243 -7.78 -13.71 -7.38
CA ASN A 243 -8.54 -14.71 -8.15
C ASN A 243 -7.59 -15.74 -8.79
N ILE A 244 -6.47 -15.30 -9.37
CA ILE A 244 -5.46 -16.21 -9.92
C ILE A 244 -4.93 -17.16 -8.83
N LEU A 245 -4.59 -16.64 -7.66
CA LEU A 245 -4.11 -17.46 -6.54
C LEU A 245 -5.17 -18.45 -6.04
N ALA A 246 -6.42 -18.00 -5.92
CA ALA A 246 -7.52 -18.85 -5.48
C ALA A 246 -7.81 -19.96 -6.49
N THR A 247 -7.83 -19.65 -7.79
CA THR A 247 -8.00 -20.63 -8.86
C THR A 247 -6.86 -21.64 -8.88
N ASN A 248 -5.60 -21.20 -8.74
CA ASN A 248 -4.44 -22.09 -8.70
C ASN A 248 -4.48 -23.01 -7.48
N ALA A 249 -4.88 -22.50 -6.31
CA ALA A 249 -5.01 -23.29 -5.09
C ALA A 249 -6.06 -24.41 -5.21
N ILE A 250 -7.15 -24.17 -5.94
CA ILE A 250 -8.20 -25.17 -6.18
C ILE A 250 -7.77 -26.16 -7.28
N THR A 251 -7.10 -25.68 -8.33
CA THR A 251 -6.69 -26.48 -9.49
C THR A 251 -5.37 -27.24 -9.29
N MET A 252 -4.72 -27.11 -8.13
CA MET A 252 -3.41 -27.70 -7.80
C MET A 252 -2.33 -27.42 -8.86
N ARG A 253 -2.31 -26.19 -9.41
CA ARG A 253 -1.33 -25.74 -10.41
C ARG A 253 -0.33 -24.74 -9.86
#